data_AF-R9JDR1-F1
#
_entry.id   AF-R9JDR1-F1
#
_cell.length_a   1.000
_cell.length_b   1.000
_cell.length_c   1.000
_cell.angle_alpha   90.00
_cell.angle_beta   90.00
_cell.angle_gamma   90.00
#
_symmetry.space_group_name_H-M   'P 1'
#
loop_
_entity.id
_entity.type
_entity.pdbx_description
1 polymer ?
#
loop_
_entity_poly.entity_id
_entity_poly.type
_entity_poly.pdbx_seq_one_letter_code
_entity_poly.pdbx_strand_id
1 'polypeptide(L)'
;MKKIYTCFACGFPIAFEETEVPAHCPGCGAPRSQFLEEPWCGSIEKRRIHVDPPEVDPNRDPFDISFHPAKDFAPLKGHGRTRRWVMGYQEGQAEEMRSFYQDIFGWDIIETENSDPENPTMYCATGPGTEDWEPRVCSFEYGFLTPYAKAGEVKPAASFVLEVKDIEETLKKTVEFGGKVLKERFTWEGQDYAVIEDSEGNQFYIWELKDEVPDYCINPVTRTGAQ
;
A
#
# COMPACT_ATOMS: atom_id res chain seq x y z
N MET A 1 35.67 -23.27 18.83
CA MET A 1 34.23 -23.13 19.13
C MET A 1 33.48 -23.16 17.82
N LYS A 2 32.34 -23.87 17.73
CA LYS A 2 31.54 -23.89 16.51
C LYS A 2 30.98 -22.50 16.22
N LYS A 3 31.09 -22.08 14.96
CA LYS A 3 30.55 -20.81 14.45
C LYS A 3 29.88 -21.04 13.09
N ILE A 4 29.07 -20.08 12.69
CA ILE A 4 28.54 -20.00 11.32
C ILE A 4 29.42 -19.01 10.57
N TYR A 5 29.81 -19.39 9.35
CA TYR A 5 30.58 -18.58 8.42
C TYR A 5 29.73 -18.38 7.17
N THR A 6 29.50 -17.14 6.78
CA THR A 6 28.80 -16.82 5.53
C THR A 6 29.77 -16.10 4.59
N CYS A 7 29.92 -16.63 3.38
CA CYS A 7 30.68 -15.94 2.35
C CYS A 7 29.92 -14.70 1.86
N PHE A 8 30.49 -13.51 2.03
CA PHE A 8 29.88 -12.26 1.57
C PHE A 8 29.73 -12.21 0.04
N ALA A 9 30.61 -12.88 -0.70
CA ALA A 9 30.62 -12.87 -2.16
C ALA A 9 29.47 -13.68 -2.79
N CYS A 10 29.01 -14.77 -2.16
CA CYS A 10 27.98 -15.64 -2.74
C CYS A 10 26.87 -16.06 -1.77
N GLY A 11 26.89 -15.57 -0.53
CA GLY A 11 25.90 -15.88 0.49
C GLY A 11 25.94 -17.30 1.03
N PHE A 12 26.93 -18.13 0.63
CA PHE A 12 27.04 -19.54 1.01
C PHE A 12 27.32 -19.67 2.52
N PRO A 13 26.38 -20.21 3.31
CA PRO A 13 26.58 -20.42 4.74
C PRO A 13 27.22 -21.78 5.00
N ILE A 14 28.14 -21.83 5.96
CA ILE A 14 28.70 -23.07 6.46
C ILE A 14 28.92 -22.98 7.97
N ALA A 15 28.72 -24.09 8.67
CA ALA A 15 29.08 -24.18 10.09
C ALA A 15 30.38 -24.97 10.25
N PHE A 16 31.39 -24.37 10.87
CA PHE A 16 32.69 -24.99 11.13
C PHE A 16 33.11 -24.77 12.57
N GLU A 17 33.92 -25.70 13.09
CA GLU A 17 34.81 -25.36 14.21
C GLU A 17 35.86 -24.35 13.72
N GLU A 18 36.24 -23.38 14.56
CA GLU A 18 37.24 -22.35 14.22
C GLU A 18 38.56 -22.90 13.65
N THR A 19 38.95 -24.10 14.08
CA THR A 19 40.15 -24.81 13.62
C THR A 19 40.00 -25.45 12.24
N GLU A 20 38.78 -25.58 11.73
CA GLU A 20 38.44 -26.30 10.50
C GLU A 20 37.95 -25.39 9.37
N VAL A 21 37.94 -24.08 9.60
CA VAL A 21 37.44 -23.10 8.62
C VAL A 21 38.39 -23.05 7.42
N PRO A 22 37.88 -23.26 6.19
CA PRO A 22 38.71 -23.30 5.00
C PRO A 22 39.29 -21.92 4.68
N ALA A 23 40.46 -21.91 4.01
CA ALA A 23 41.10 -20.67 3.56
C ALA A 23 40.33 -19.94 2.46
N HIS A 24 39.46 -20.66 1.74
CA HIS A 24 38.64 -20.17 0.63
C HIS A 24 37.23 -20.74 0.70
N CYS A 25 36.24 -19.99 0.23
CA CYS A 25 34.84 -20.40 0.15
C CYS A 25 34.69 -21.63 -0.77
N PRO A 26 34.15 -22.76 -0.29
CA PRO A 26 33.88 -23.93 -1.11
C PRO A 26 32.91 -23.67 -2.28
N GLY A 27 32.02 -22.69 -2.15
CA GLY A 27 31.03 -22.37 -3.18
C GLY A 27 31.56 -21.51 -4.32
N CYS A 28 32.52 -20.60 -4.07
CA CYS A 28 32.95 -19.62 -5.07
C CYS A 28 34.46 -19.31 -5.08
N GLY A 29 35.25 -19.88 -4.18
CA GLY A 29 36.69 -19.66 -4.09
C GLY A 29 37.11 -18.33 -3.44
N ALA A 30 36.18 -17.50 -2.96
CA ALA A 30 36.52 -16.23 -2.29
C ALA A 30 37.40 -16.46 -1.04
N PRO A 31 38.38 -15.58 -0.76
CA PRO A 31 39.30 -15.77 0.37
C PRO A 31 38.59 -15.58 1.72
N ARG A 32 39.17 -16.15 2.79
CA ARG A 32 38.63 -16.10 4.16
C ARG A 32 38.30 -14.70 4.68
N SER A 33 38.97 -13.65 4.20
CA SER A 33 38.64 -12.26 4.56
C SER A 33 37.23 -11.81 4.14
N GLN A 34 36.57 -12.57 3.27
CA GLN A 34 35.18 -12.36 2.84
C GLN A 34 34.18 -13.17 3.66
N PHE A 35 34.58 -13.77 4.78
CA PHE A 35 33.69 -14.58 5.62
C PHE A 35 33.17 -13.70 6.75
N LEU A 36 31.85 -13.63 6.89
CA LEU A 36 31.19 -13.09 8.06
C LEU A 36 31.07 -14.20 9.11
N GLU A 37 31.51 -13.93 10.33
CA GLU A 37 31.46 -14.88 11.45
C GLU A 37 30.25 -14.59 12.35
N GLU A 38 29.48 -15.62 12.67
CA GLU A 38 28.36 -15.56 13.60
C GLU A 38 28.49 -16.65 14.69
N PRO A 39 28.04 -16.41 15.93
CA PRO A 39 27.98 -17.45 16.95
C PRO A 39 27.08 -18.63 16.52
N TRP A 40 27.43 -19.85 16.91
CA TRP A 40 26.57 -21.01 16.66
C TRP A 40 25.26 -20.95 17.46
N CYS A 41 24.12 -21.01 16.77
CA CYS A 41 22.77 -20.95 17.35
C CYS A 41 22.02 -22.30 17.35
N GLY A 42 22.73 -23.41 17.11
CA GLY A 42 22.15 -24.77 17.09
C GLY A 42 21.72 -25.28 15.71
N SER A 43 21.55 -24.43 14.70
CA SER A 43 21.31 -24.84 13.31
C SER A 43 21.74 -23.75 12.32
N ILE A 44 22.22 -24.14 11.15
CA ILE A 44 22.58 -23.21 10.07
C ILE A 44 21.35 -22.54 9.45
N GLU A 45 20.19 -23.19 9.50
CA GLU A 45 18.92 -22.65 8.97
C GLU A 45 18.34 -21.54 9.86
N LYS A 46 18.81 -21.45 11.11
CA LYS A 46 18.46 -20.39 12.06
C LYS A 46 19.46 -19.22 12.01
N ARG A 47 20.28 -19.12 10.96
CA ARG A 47 21.26 -18.04 10.77
C ARG A 47 20.58 -16.68 10.71
N ARG A 48 21.19 -15.66 11.31
CA ARG A 48 20.69 -14.28 11.29
C ARG A 48 21.21 -13.56 10.04
N ILE A 49 20.89 -14.09 8.86
CA ILE A 49 20.85 -13.23 7.65
C ILE A 49 19.47 -12.62 7.50
N HIS A 50 18.93 -12.17 8.63
CA HIS A 50 18.34 -10.86 8.67
C HIS A 50 19.39 -10.02 9.39
N VAL A 51 20.08 -9.17 8.65
CA VAL A 51 20.52 -7.93 9.29
C VAL A 51 19.20 -7.33 9.72
N ASP A 52 18.91 -7.30 11.02
CA ASP A 52 17.78 -6.52 11.49
C ASP A 52 17.95 -5.14 10.84
N PRO A 53 16.94 -4.63 10.12
CA PRO A 53 17.04 -3.31 9.53
C PRO A 53 17.56 -2.37 10.62
N PRO A 54 18.57 -1.53 10.33
CA PRO A 54 19.05 -0.59 11.32
C PRO A 54 17.84 0.16 11.89
N GLU A 55 17.70 0.14 13.22
CA GLU A 55 16.64 0.88 13.88
C GLU A 55 16.71 2.34 13.40
N VAL A 56 15.55 2.91 13.08
CA VAL A 56 15.49 4.28 12.59
C VAL A 56 16.06 5.20 13.67
N ASP A 57 17.11 5.97 13.36
CA ASP A 57 17.63 6.99 14.26
C ASP A 57 16.49 7.94 14.63
N PRO A 58 16.09 8.04 15.92
CA PRO A 58 14.97 8.87 16.34
C PRO A 58 15.22 10.36 16.09
N ASN A 59 16.46 10.77 15.85
CA ASN A 59 16.84 12.15 15.53
C ASN A 59 17.11 12.36 14.04
N ARG A 60 16.86 11.35 13.18
CA ARG A 60 17.00 11.48 11.73
C ARG A 60 16.13 12.65 11.25
N ASP A 61 16.69 13.49 10.39
CA ASP A 61 15.90 14.43 9.61
C ASP A 61 15.03 13.67 8.60
N PRO A 62 13.68 13.65 8.74
CA PRO A 62 12.82 12.92 7.82
C PRO A 62 12.89 13.48 6.38
N PHE A 63 13.40 14.70 6.20
CA PHE A 63 13.56 15.38 4.92
C PHE A 63 14.97 15.26 4.31
N ASP A 64 15.89 14.53 4.95
CA ASP A 64 17.19 14.21 4.34
C ASP A 64 16.99 13.28 3.12
N ILE A 65 17.22 13.84 1.93
CA ILE A 65 17.08 13.15 0.63
C ILE A 65 18.33 12.39 0.21
N SER A 66 19.44 12.52 0.94
CA SER A 66 20.67 11.76 0.66
C SER A 66 20.47 10.27 0.92
N PHE A 67 19.52 9.93 1.79
CA PHE A 67 19.06 8.59 2.07
C PHE A 67 17.59 8.62 2.54
N HIS A 68 16.68 8.06 1.74
CA HIS A 68 15.26 7.97 2.03
C HIS A 68 14.89 6.53 2.47
N PRO A 69 15.14 6.13 3.74
CA PRO A 69 14.66 4.86 4.25
C PRO A 69 13.14 4.81 4.11
N ALA A 70 12.61 3.60 3.87
CA ALA A 70 11.17 3.39 3.93
C ALA A 70 10.67 3.82 5.32
N LYS A 71 9.66 4.67 5.36
CA LYS A 71 8.98 4.98 6.62
C LYS A 71 8.27 3.72 7.08
N ASP A 72 8.44 3.34 8.35
CA ASP A 72 7.61 2.30 8.93
C ASP A 72 6.12 2.65 8.74
N PHE A 73 5.29 1.61 8.56
CA PHE A 73 3.85 1.81 8.53
C PHE A 73 3.44 2.66 9.74
N ALA A 74 2.70 3.74 9.50
CA ALA A 74 2.25 4.60 10.58
C ALA A 74 1.57 3.73 11.67
N PRO A 75 1.79 4.00 12.97
CA PRO A 75 1.21 3.21 14.06
C PRO A 75 -0.31 3.02 13.95
N LEU A 76 -0.96 3.92 13.19
CA LEU A 76 -2.39 3.99 12.96
C LEU A 76 -2.93 3.01 11.90
N LYS A 77 -2.16 1.98 11.49
CA LYS A 77 -2.62 0.81 10.71
C LYS A 77 -3.62 1.16 9.58
N GLY A 78 -3.19 1.96 8.61
CA GLY A 78 -4.01 2.36 7.45
C GLY A 78 -4.63 3.76 7.53
N HIS A 79 -4.69 4.40 8.70
CA HIS A 79 -5.17 5.78 8.78
C HIS A 79 -4.33 6.73 7.90
N GLY A 80 -4.99 7.48 7.03
CA GLY A 80 -4.38 8.41 6.06
C GLY A 80 -3.83 7.73 4.80
N ARG A 81 -4.02 6.42 4.63
CA ARG A 81 -3.62 5.71 3.40
C ARG A 81 -4.60 6.04 2.27
N THR A 82 -4.07 6.44 1.12
CA THR A 82 -4.83 6.52 -0.14
C THR A 82 -5.13 5.11 -0.61
N ARG A 83 -6.42 4.79 -0.74
CA ARG A 83 -6.88 3.45 -1.06
C ARG A 83 -7.38 3.32 -2.49
N ARG A 84 -8.18 4.29 -2.93
CA ARG A 84 -8.82 4.32 -4.25
C ARG A 84 -8.85 5.73 -4.77
N TRP A 85 -9.02 5.88 -6.08
CA TRP A 85 -9.45 7.14 -6.68
C TRP A 85 -10.94 7.10 -6.98
N VAL A 86 -11.55 8.28 -7.10
CA VAL A 86 -12.94 8.49 -7.51
C VAL A 86 -12.94 9.55 -8.60
N MET A 87 -13.56 9.26 -9.73
CA MET A 87 -13.74 10.20 -10.83
C MET A 87 -15.21 10.23 -11.26
N GLY A 88 -15.68 11.44 -11.59
CA GLY A 88 -17.05 11.67 -12.01
C GLY A 88 -17.24 11.55 -13.53
N TYR A 89 -18.44 11.15 -13.96
CA TYR A 89 -18.87 11.23 -15.36
C TYR A 89 -20.29 11.79 -15.47
N GLN A 90 -20.66 12.32 -16.64
CA GLN A 90 -21.99 12.92 -16.84
C GLN A 90 -23.08 11.85 -16.92
N GLU A 91 -24.23 12.06 -16.27
CA GLU A 91 -25.39 11.17 -16.40
C GLU A 91 -25.72 10.91 -17.88
N GLY A 92 -26.01 9.65 -18.21
CA GLY A 92 -26.22 9.18 -19.58
C GLY A 92 -24.97 8.98 -20.43
N GLN A 93 -23.76 9.19 -19.88
CA GLN A 93 -22.48 9.02 -20.59
C GLN A 93 -21.61 7.86 -20.05
N ALA A 94 -22.23 6.88 -19.38
CA ALA A 94 -21.50 5.78 -18.76
C ALA A 94 -20.70 4.96 -19.79
N GLU A 95 -21.27 4.70 -20.96
CA GLU A 95 -20.64 3.89 -22.01
C GLU A 95 -19.50 4.65 -22.72
N GLU A 96 -19.68 5.94 -22.98
CA GLU A 96 -18.62 6.80 -23.53
C GLU A 96 -17.43 6.89 -22.57
N MET A 97 -17.70 7.05 -21.27
CA MET A 97 -16.66 7.06 -20.25
C MET A 97 -15.95 5.70 -20.17
N ARG A 98 -16.71 4.60 -20.17
CA ARG A 98 -16.18 3.24 -20.11
C ARG A 98 -15.27 2.96 -21.32
N SER A 99 -15.81 3.09 -22.54
CA SER A 99 -15.07 2.82 -23.78
C SER A 99 -13.80 3.67 -23.90
N PHE A 100 -13.82 4.94 -23.46
CA PHE A 100 -12.61 5.76 -23.43
C PHE A 100 -11.46 5.10 -22.65
N TYR A 101 -11.70 4.63 -21.42
CA TYR A 101 -10.63 4.02 -20.62
C TYR A 101 -10.30 2.58 -21.04
N GLN A 102 -11.31 1.80 -21.46
CA GLN A 102 -11.09 0.45 -21.93
C GLN A 102 -10.29 0.43 -23.24
N ASP A 103 -10.69 1.25 -24.22
CA ASP A 103 -10.12 1.19 -25.56
C ASP A 103 -8.75 1.90 -25.66
N ILE A 104 -8.55 2.98 -24.90
CA ILE A 104 -7.29 3.74 -24.95
C ILE A 104 -6.24 3.14 -24.00
N PHE A 105 -6.65 2.74 -22.79
CA PHE A 105 -5.73 2.34 -21.74
C PHE A 105 -5.83 0.87 -21.34
N GLY A 106 -6.79 0.12 -21.87
CA GLY A 106 -6.96 -1.30 -21.57
C GLY A 106 -7.43 -1.56 -20.13
N TRP A 107 -8.17 -0.63 -19.53
CA TRP A 107 -8.68 -0.81 -18.17
C TRP A 107 -9.79 -1.86 -18.12
N ASP A 108 -9.86 -2.61 -17.03
CA ASP A 108 -10.99 -3.50 -16.76
C ASP A 108 -12.02 -2.72 -15.95
N ILE A 109 -13.23 -2.56 -16.51
CA ILE A 109 -14.30 -1.76 -15.92
C ILE A 109 -15.56 -2.62 -15.80
N ILE A 110 -16.12 -2.71 -14.60
CA ILE A 110 -17.36 -3.43 -14.31
C ILE A 110 -18.31 -2.56 -13.48
N GLU A 111 -19.60 -2.81 -13.57
CA GLU A 111 -20.61 -2.15 -12.74
C GLU A 111 -20.59 -2.71 -11.32
N THR A 112 -20.86 -1.88 -10.31
CA THR A 112 -21.04 -2.38 -8.94
C THR A 112 -22.43 -3.00 -8.79
N GLU A 113 -22.55 -3.99 -7.89
CA GLU A 113 -23.77 -4.81 -7.76
C GLU A 113 -25.04 -4.00 -7.45
N ASN A 114 -24.90 -2.87 -6.73
CA ASN A 114 -26.03 -2.04 -6.28
C ASN A 114 -26.22 -0.76 -7.10
N SER A 115 -25.54 -0.66 -8.25
CA SER A 115 -25.56 0.56 -9.05
C SER A 115 -26.84 0.74 -9.86
N ASP A 116 -27.15 2.00 -10.19
CA ASP A 116 -28.24 2.35 -11.12
C ASP A 116 -27.87 1.88 -12.54
N PRO A 117 -28.69 1.03 -13.21
CA PRO A 117 -28.43 0.63 -14.60
C PRO A 117 -28.37 1.81 -15.58
N GLU A 118 -29.11 2.88 -15.28
CA GLU A 118 -29.10 4.22 -15.87
C GLU A 118 -27.71 4.84 -15.97
N ASN A 119 -27.09 4.87 -14.78
CA ASN A 119 -25.97 5.70 -14.41
C ASN A 119 -25.13 4.93 -13.39
N PRO A 120 -24.46 3.85 -13.80
CA PRO A 120 -23.84 2.93 -12.87
C PRO A 120 -22.63 3.56 -12.17
N THR A 121 -22.46 3.25 -10.89
CA THR A 121 -21.12 3.27 -10.31
C THR A 121 -20.34 2.10 -10.89
N MET A 122 -19.11 2.35 -11.35
CA MET A 122 -18.27 1.34 -11.99
C MET A 122 -16.95 1.18 -11.24
N TYR A 123 -16.59 -0.06 -10.92
CA TYR A 123 -15.24 -0.44 -10.49
C TYR A 123 -14.29 -0.41 -11.67
N CYS A 124 -13.10 0.13 -11.45
CA CYS A 124 -12.06 0.25 -12.46
C CYS A 124 -10.73 -0.28 -11.95
N ALA A 125 -10.16 -1.23 -12.68
CA ALA A 125 -8.81 -1.72 -12.51
C ALA A 125 -7.93 -1.18 -13.63
N THR A 126 -6.85 -0.48 -13.27
CA THR A 126 -5.89 0.06 -14.26
C THR A 126 -4.86 -0.96 -14.73
N GLY A 127 -4.87 -2.17 -14.16
CA GLY A 127 -3.95 -3.26 -14.49
C GLY A 127 -4.23 -4.53 -13.65
N PRO A 128 -3.25 -5.44 -13.49
CA PRO A 128 -3.47 -6.72 -12.84
C PRO A 128 -3.78 -6.60 -11.34
N GLY A 129 -4.80 -7.32 -10.88
CA GLY A 129 -5.17 -7.39 -9.46
C GLY A 129 -5.65 -8.73 -8.96
N THR A 130 -5.98 -8.75 -7.67
CA THR A 130 -6.51 -9.88 -6.91
C THR A 130 -8.02 -10.05 -7.15
N GLU A 131 -8.59 -11.13 -6.59
CA GLU A 131 -10.03 -11.41 -6.63
C GLU A 131 -10.89 -10.37 -5.90
N ASP A 132 -10.33 -9.68 -4.90
CA ASP A 132 -10.96 -8.60 -4.16
C ASP A 132 -10.73 -7.21 -4.77
N TRP A 133 -10.31 -7.16 -6.05
CA TRP A 133 -10.09 -5.91 -6.79
C TRP A 133 -9.02 -5.02 -6.14
N GLU A 134 -7.89 -5.62 -5.78
CA GLU A 134 -6.71 -4.90 -5.28
C GLU A 134 -5.52 -5.04 -6.24
N PRO A 135 -4.71 -4.00 -6.43
CA PRO A 135 -3.58 -4.04 -7.35
C PRO A 135 -2.52 -5.04 -6.87
N ARG A 136 -2.05 -5.91 -7.78
CA ARG A 136 -0.98 -6.89 -7.49
C ARG A 136 0.42 -6.41 -7.87
N VAL A 137 0.52 -5.32 -8.63
CA VAL A 137 1.79 -4.80 -9.14
C VAL A 137 1.85 -3.30 -8.86
N CYS A 138 3.02 -2.82 -8.44
CA CYS A 138 3.24 -1.41 -8.11
C CYS A 138 2.85 -0.51 -9.29
N SER A 139 2.33 0.68 -8.97
CA SER A 139 1.92 1.73 -9.91
C SER A 139 0.57 1.49 -10.62
N PHE A 140 -0.04 0.32 -10.48
CA PHE A 140 -1.45 0.16 -10.84
C PHE A 140 -2.33 0.53 -9.66
N GLU A 141 -3.45 1.17 -9.98
CA GLU A 141 -4.43 1.66 -9.04
C GLU A 141 -5.83 1.15 -9.40
N TYR A 142 -6.71 1.24 -8.40
CA TYR A 142 -8.09 0.81 -8.48
C TYR A 142 -8.96 1.95 -7.98
N GLY A 143 -10.14 2.09 -8.58
CA GLY A 143 -11.02 3.19 -8.21
C GLY A 143 -12.41 3.08 -8.78
N PHE A 144 -13.12 4.20 -8.71
CA PHE A 144 -14.51 4.29 -9.07
C PHE A 144 -14.74 5.36 -10.12
N LEU A 145 -15.56 5.01 -11.12
CA LEU A 145 -16.25 5.96 -11.97
C LEU A 145 -17.70 6.07 -11.49
N THR A 146 -18.12 7.28 -11.15
CA THR A 146 -19.44 7.56 -10.55
C THR A 146 -20.14 8.67 -11.33
N PRO A 147 -21.46 8.62 -11.52
CA PRO A 147 -22.16 9.73 -12.14
C PRO A 147 -22.01 11.00 -11.29
N TYR A 148 -21.90 12.15 -11.94
CA TYR A 148 -21.85 13.42 -11.23
C TYR A 148 -23.08 13.58 -10.35
N ALA A 149 -22.85 14.05 -9.13
CA ALA A 149 -23.92 14.34 -8.19
C ALA A 149 -24.87 15.40 -8.78
N LYS A 150 -26.17 15.30 -8.44
CA LYS A 150 -27.20 16.24 -8.93
C LYS A 150 -26.87 17.68 -8.54
N ALA A 151 -27.41 18.65 -9.27
CA ALA A 151 -27.19 20.05 -8.97
C ALA A 151 -27.52 20.38 -7.49
N GLY A 152 -26.51 20.82 -6.72
CA GLY A 152 -26.62 21.09 -5.29
C GLY A 152 -26.00 20.02 -4.37
N GLU A 153 -25.56 18.90 -4.92
CA GLU A 153 -24.77 17.89 -4.22
C GLU A 153 -23.27 18.09 -4.46
N VAL A 154 -22.44 17.50 -3.59
CA VAL A 154 -20.98 17.55 -3.74
C VAL A 154 -20.60 16.82 -5.01
N LYS A 155 -20.18 17.58 -6.03
CA LYS A 155 -19.71 17.00 -7.30
C LYS A 155 -18.51 16.09 -7.00
N PRO A 156 -18.45 14.88 -7.55
CA PRO A 156 -17.19 14.15 -7.60
C PRO A 156 -16.21 14.96 -8.47
N ALA A 157 -15.34 15.75 -7.84
CA ALA A 157 -14.07 16.09 -8.47
C ALA A 157 -13.21 14.82 -8.49
N ALA A 158 -12.27 14.73 -9.42
CA ALA A 158 -11.24 13.69 -9.35
C ALA A 158 -10.58 13.77 -7.97
N SER A 159 -10.68 12.69 -7.20
CA SER A 159 -10.38 12.69 -5.77
C SER A 159 -9.85 11.32 -5.34
N PHE A 160 -9.30 11.26 -4.15
CA PHE A 160 -8.84 10.02 -3.52
C PHE A 160 -9.77 9.65 -2.35
N VAL A 161 -9.86 8.34 -2.11
CA VAL A 161 -10.43 7.75 -0.90
C VAL A 161 -9.29 7.53 0.08
N LEU A 162 -9.36 8.19 1.23
CA LEU A 162 -8.46 8.03 2.36
C LEU A 162 -9.10 7.12 3.40
N GLU A 163 -8.36 6.15 3.88
CA GLU A 163 -8.82 5.31 4.99
C GLU A 163 -8.67 6.06 6.32
N VAL A 164 -9.69 5.97 7.17
CA VAL A 164 -9.72 6.55 8.51
C VAL A 164 -10.19 5.52 9.52
N LYS A 165 -9.93 5.77 10.81
CA LYS A 165 -10.34 4.87 11.90
C LYS A 165 -11.67 5.26 12.51
N ASP A 166 -11.93 6.56 12.54
CA ASP A 166 -13.15 7.16 13.05
C ASP A 166 -13.46 8.37 12.18
N ILE A 167 -14.56 8.31 11.44
CA ILE A 167 -15.04 9.41 10.60
C ILE A 167 -15.35 10.63 11.47
N GLU A 168 -16.06 10.47 12.59
CA GLU A 168 -16.48 11.59 13.43
C GLU A 168 -15.29 12.35 14.03
N GLU A 169 -14.26 11.63 14.46
CA GLU A 169 -13.00 12.24 14.90
C GLU A 169 -12.30 12.97 13.75
N THR A 170 -12.28 12.35 12.56
CA THR A 170 -11.63 12.94 11.38
C THR A 170 -12.35 14.20 10.91
N LEU A 171 -13.68 14.23 10.93
CA LEU A 171 -14.49 15.40 10.56
C LEU A 171 -14.22 16.57 11.51
N LYS A 172 -14.13 16.31 12.82
CA LYS A 172 -13.75 17.35 13.81
C LYS A 172 -12.37 17.93 13.53
N LYS A 173 -11.37 17.06 13.32
CA LYS A 173 -9.99 17.46 13.00
C LYS A 173 -9.92 18.24 11.70
N THR A 174 -10.68 17.84 10.69
CA THR A 174 -10.75 18.54 9.39
C THR A 174 -11.06 20.02 9.62
N VAL A 175 -12.09 20.32 10.41
CA VAL A 175 -12.46 21.71 10.72
C VAL A 175 -11.40 22.39 11.60
N GLU A 176 -10.85 21.69 12.60
CA GLU A 176 -9.79 22.22 13.48
C GLU A 176 -8.56 22.68 12.68
N PHE A 177 -8.19 21.96 11.62
CA PHE A 177 -7.06 22.26 10.76
C PHE A 177 -7.41 23.13 9.54
N GLY A 178 -8.58 23.78 9.54
CA GLY A 178 -8.96 24.77 8.53
C GLY A 178 -9.57 24.21 7.24
N GLY A 179 -9.88 22.91 7.20
CA GLY A 179 -10.65 22.28 6.14
C GLY A 179 -12.17 22.43 6.34
N LYS A 180 -12.94 21.83 5.43
CA LYS A 180 -14.41 21.82 5.46
C LYS A 180 -14.95 20.41 5.34
N VAL A 181 -16.08 20.16 6.00
CA VAL A 181 -16.89 18.98 5.75
C VAL A 181 -17.83 19.30 4.59
N LEU A 182 -17.64 18.64 3.45
CA LEU A 182 -18.51 18.81 2.28
C LEU A 182 -19.74 17.89 2.36
N LYS A 183 -19.56 16.69 2.91
CA LYS A 183 -20.63 15.72 3.14
C LYS A 183 -20.35 14.97 4.44
N GLU A 184 -21.30 15.03 5.37
CA GLU A 184 -21.31 14.23 6.59
C GLU A 184 -21.35 12.73 6.27
N ARG A 185 -21.23 11.89 7.31
CA ARG A 185 -21.23 10.43 7.17
C ARG A 185 -22.43 9.94 6.33
N PHE A 186 -22.14 9.10 5.34
CA PHE A 186 -23.12 8.44 4.48
C PHE A 186 -22.65 7.03 4.11
N THR A 187 -23.60 6.15 3.79
CA THR A 187 -23.29 4.79 3.33
C THR A 187 -23.33 4.73 1.81
N TRP A 188 -22.33 4.12 1.20
CA TRP A 188 -22.22 3.89 -0.25
C TRP A 188 -21.58 2.53 -0.50
N GLU A 189 -22.17 1.71 -1.38
CA GLU A 189 -21.74 0.33 -1.63
C GLU A 189 -21.51 -0.49 -0.35
N GLY A 190 -22.38 -0.32 0.65
CA GLY A 190 -22.32 -1.05 1.94
C GLY A 190 -21.22 -0.60 2.90
N GLN A 191 -20.48 0.48 2.58
CA GLN A 191 -19.39 1.02 3.38
C GLN A 191 -19.69 2.45 3.83
N ASP A 192 -19.13 2.86 4.97
CA ASP A 192 -19.36 4.19 5.54
C ASP A 192 -18.28 5.18 5.09
N TYR A 193 -18.72 6.28 4.49
CA TYR A 193 -17.87 7.34 3.95
C TYR A 193 -18.26 8.72 4.49
N ALA A 194 -17.37 9.69 4.34
CA ALA A 194 -17.69 11.11 4.36
C ALA A 194 -16.85 11.85 3.30
N VAL A 195 -17.15 13.12 3.04
CA VAL A 195 -16.37 13.94 2.09
C VAL A 195 -15.89 15.21 2.77
N ILE A 196 -14.59 15.46 2.65
CA ILE A 196 -13.90 16.61 3.21
C ILE A 196 -13.19 17.41 2.13
N GLU A 197 -12.84 18.65 2.46
CA GLU A 197 -12.05 19.57 1.66
C GLU A 197 -10.92 20.13 2.53
N ASP A 198 -9.71 20.22 1.99
CA ASP A 198 -8.61 20.94 2.66
C ASP A 198 -8.73 22.47 2.50
N SER A 199 -7.74 23.22 2.98
CA SER A 199 -7.77 24.69 2.88
C SER A 199 -7.65 25.22 1.45
N GLU A 200 -7.15 24.40 0.51
CA GLU A 200 -6.88 24.78 -0.89
C GLU A 200 -8.01 24.35 -1.84
N GLY A 201 -9.04 23.68 -1.33
CA GLY A 201 -10.16 23.19 -2.14
C GLY A 201 -9.98 21.77 -2.67
N ASN A 202 -8.96 21.03 -2.21
CA ASN A 202 -8.79 19.63 -2.61
C ASN A 202 -9.78 18.75 -1.86
N GLN A 203 -10.62 18.07 -2.62
CA GLN A 203 -11.64 17.17 -2.10
C GLN A 203 -11.04 15.77 -1.82
N PHE A 204 -11.46 15.16 -0.72
CA PHE A 204 -11.16 13.78 -0.37
C PHE A 204 -12.42 13.06 0.10
N TYR A 205 -12.58 11.81 -0.34
CA TYR A 205 -13.46 10.86 0.33
C TYR A 205 -12.69 10.28 1.51
N ILE A 206 -13.35 10.08 2.65
CA ILE A 206 -12.80 9.31 3.77
C ILE A 206 -13.65 8.07 4.01
N TRP A 207 -13.02 6.91 4.18
CA TRP A 207 -13.64 5.60 4.41
C TRP A 207 -13.24 5.07 5.78
N GLU A 208 -14.21 4.71 6.61
CA GLU A 208 -13.94 4.14 7.93
C GLU A 208 -13.58 2.65 7.85
N LEU A 209 -12.36 2.31 8.27
CA LEU A 209 -11.93 0.93 8.50
C LEU A 209 -12.29 0.52 9.94
N LYS A 210 -13.41 -0.18 10.11
CA LYS A 210 -13.83 -0.77 11.39
C LYS A 210 -12.98 -1.99 11.72
N ASP A 211 -11.77 -1.79 12.23
CA ASP A 211 -10.79 -2.78 12.73
C ASP A 211 -10.41 -4.00 11.83
N GLU A 212 -11.11 -4.21 10.72
CA GLU A 212 -10.82 -5.18 9.68
C GLU A 212 -9.88 -4.57 8.66
N VAL A 213 -8.59 -4.53 9.00
CA VAL A 213 -7.57 -4.31 7.97
C VAL A 213 -7.07 -5.68 7.56
N PRO A 214 -7.31 -6.13 6.31
CA PRO A 214 -6.81 -7.41 5.85
C PRO A 214 -5.30 -7.53 6.10
N ASP A 215 -4.81 -8.70 6.50
CA ASP A 215 -3.40 -8.88 6.89
C ASP A 215 -2.42 -8.41 5.81
N TYR A 216 -2.78 -8.54 4.53
CA TYR A 216 -1.96 -8.09 3.39
C TYR A 216 -1.87 -6.56 3.27
N CYS A 217 -2.78 -5.82 3.90
CA CYS A 217 -2.78 -4.35 3.94
C CYS A 217 -1.85 -3.79 5.03
N ILE A 218 -1.49 -4.61 6.03
CA ILE A 218 -0.60 -4.22 7.15
C ILE A 218 0.75 -4.94 7.11
N ASN A 219 0.82 -6.11 6.47
CA ASN A 219 2.04 -6.86 6.27
C ASN A 219 2.35 -6.90 4.77
N PRO A 220 3.60 -6.62 4.36
CA PRO A 220 3.99 -6.81 2.97
C PRO A 220 3.67 -8.25 2.55
N VAL A 221 3.10 -8.42 1.36
CA VAL A 221 2.79 -9.74 0.80
C VAL A 221 4.10 -10.52 0.66
N THR A 222 4.44 -11.33 1.67
CA THR A 222 5.67 -12.14 1.72
C THR A 222 5.65 -13.31 0.73
N ARG A 223 4.60 -13.42 -0.09
CA ARG A 223 4.44 -14.45 -1.12
C ARG A 223 3.96 -13.83 -2.43
N THR A 224 4.76 -12.95 -3.02
CA THR A 224 4.79 -12.87 -4.48
C THR A 224 5.45 -14.15 -4.97
N GLY A 225 4.66 -15.22 -5.08
CA GLY A 225 5.09 -16.45 -5.73
C GLY A 225 5.40 -16.16 -7.19
N ALA A 226 6.57 -15.61 -7.46
CA ALA A 226 7.31 -15.93 -8.66
C ALA A 226 7.75 -17.40 -8.50
N GLN A 227 6.85 -18.30 -8.86
CA GLN A 227 7.21 -19.63 -9.36
C GLN A 227 7.11 -19.60 -10.88
#